data_AF-A0AAQ3N8M2-F1
#
_entry.id   AF-A0AAQ3N8M2-F1
#
_cell.length_a   1.000
_cell.length_b   1.000
_cell.length_c   1.000
_cell.angle_alpha   90.00
_cell.angle_beta   90.00
_cell.angle_gamma   90.00
#
_symmetry.space_group_name_H-M   'P 1'
#
loop_
_entity.id
_entity.type
_entity.pdbx_description
1 polymer ?
#
loop_
_entity_poly.entity_id
_entity_poly.type
_entity_poly.pdbx_seq_one_letter_code
_entity_poly.pdbx_strand_id
1 'polypeptide(L)'
;MEVEVKLRLADANAHRRVTSLLSPFHVVTHRQKNLFFNGVASELSERRTVLRLRFYGDNEWCVVSLKTRAVLVETVSRVKKDEEDLNPRVGHECVAELEKLGSVESRVLPEKYELKRSRRLGGFGRR
;
A
#
# COMPACT_ATOMS: atom_id res chain seq x y z
N MET A 1 6.09 14.46 3.28
CA MET A 1 6.30 14.18 1.84
C MET A 1 7.30 13.03 1.76
N GLU A 2 7.03 11.99 0.98
CA GLU A 2 7.94 10.84 0.77
C GLU A 2 8.69 11.04 -0.56
N VAL A 3 10.01 10.83 -0.54
CA VAL A 3 10.90 10.88 -1.71
C VAL A 3 11.70 9.59 -1.75
N GLU A 4 11.67 8.88 -2.87
CA GLU A 4 12.33 7.57 -3.02
C GLU A 4 12.91 7.39 -4.43
N VAL A 5 14.03 6.67 -4.54
CA VAL A 5 14.62 6.25 -5.82
C VAL A 5 13.99 4.91 -6.22
N LYS A 6 13.45 4.83 -7.44
CA LYS A 6 12.81 3.64 -8.00
C LYS A 6 13.55 3.16 -9.22
N LEU A 7 14.24 2.03 -9.08
CA LEU A 7 14.93 1.34 -10.16
C LEU A 7 14.21 0.03 -10.48
N ARG A 8 14.00 -0.24 -11.76
CA ARG A 8 13.50 -1.52 -12.23
C ARG A 8 14.68 -2.43 -12.53
N LEU A 9 14.75 -3.58 -11.87
CA LEU A 9 15.66 -4.65 -12.27
C LEU A 9 15.11 -5.34 -13.52
N ALA A 10 15.98 -5.63 -14.48
CA ALA A 10 15.58 -6.15 -15.78
C ALA A 10 14.88 -7.51 -15.68
N ASP A 11 15.42 -8.41 -14.86
CA ASP A 11 14.94 -9.78 -14.72
C ASP A 11 15.29 -10.40 -13.35
N ALA A 12 14.95 -11.68 -13.20
CA ALA A 12 15.22 -12.45 -11.99
C ALA A 12 16.73 -12.71 -11.76
N ASN A 13 17.55 -12.74 -12.80
CA ASN A 13 19.01 -12.91 -12.67
C ASN A 13 19.65 -11.63 -12.13
N ALA A 14 19.25 -10.46 -12.63
CA ALA A 14 19.64 -9.16 -12.09
C ALA A 14 19.23 -9.03 -10.61
N HIS A 15 18.01 -9.44 -10.26
CA HIS A 15 17.57 -9.52 -8.86
C HIS A 15 18.50 -10.40 -8.02
N ARG A 16 18.76 -11.65 -8.43
CA ARG A 16 19.66 -12.57 -7.70
C ARG A 16 21.05 -11.98 -7.48
N ARG A 17 21.63 -11.33 -8.50
CA ARG A 17 22.94 -10.68 -8.41
C ARG A 17 22.93 -9.56 -7.38
N VAL A 18 21.95 -8.66 -7.43
CA VAL A 18 21.82 -7.55 -6.46
C VAL A 18 21.64 -8.09 -5.04
N THR A 19 20.75 -9.07 -4.84
CA THR A 19 20.54 -9.68 -3.53
C THR A 19 21.82 -10.34 -3.00
N SER A 20 22.59 -11.03 -3.85
CA SER A 20 23.86 -11.65 -3.45
C SER A 20 24.88 -10.59 -3.02
N LEU A 21 25.02 -9.51 -3.80
CA LEU A 21 25.96 -8.42 -3.51
C LEU A 21 25.62 -7.68 -2.22
N LEU A 22 24.32 -7.51 -1.93
CA LEU A 22 23.84 -6.80 -0.74
C LEU A 22 23.70 -7.70 0.49
N SER A 23 23.98 -9.00 0.39
CA SER A 23 23.82 -9.94 1.51
C SER A 23 24.59 -9.56 2.78
N PRO A 24 25.80 -8.97 2.75
CA PRO A 24 26.48 -8.54 3.97
C PRO A 24 25.80 -7.34 4.68
N PHE A 25 24.91 -6.64 3.98
CA PHE A 25 24.17 -5.48 4.48
C PHE A 25 22.70 -5.82 4.76
N HIS A 26 22.35 -7.11 4.79
CA HIS A 26 21.00 -7.55 5.07
C HIS A 26 20.60 -7.21 6.52
N VAL A 27 19.39 -6.68 6.67
CA VAL A 27 18.81 -6.37 8.00
C VAL A 27 17.63 -7.31 8.28
N VAL A 28 16.65 -7.36 7.38
CA VAL A 28 15.43 -8.14 7.57
C VAL A 28 14.75 -8.39 6.22
N THR A 29 13.96 -9.47 6.14
CA THR A 29 13.07 -9.74 5.02
C THR A 29 11.63 -9.86 5.51
N HIS A 30 10.76 -8.93 5.08
CA HIS A 30 9.34 -8.99 5.39
C HIS A 30 8.52 -9.48 4.19
N ARG A 31 7.59 -10.41 4.45
CA ARG A 31 6.53 -10.74 3.50
C ARG A 31 5.45 -9.68 3.56
N GLN A 32 5.01 -9.17 2.41
CA GLN A 32 3.98 -8.14 2.32
C GLN A 32 2.84 -8.58 1.41
N LYS A 33 1.60 -8.35 1.85
CA LYS A 33 0.38 -8.47 1.05
C LYS A 33 -0.28 -7.11 0.95
N ASN A 34 -0.35 -6.57 -0.28
CA ASN A 34 -0.88 -5.22 -0.52
C ASN A 34 -2.26 -5.33 -1.16
N LEU A 35 -3.27 -4.73 -0.53
CA LEU A 35 -4.66 -4.67 -1.01
C LEU A 35 -5.05 -3.23 -1.29
N PHE A 36 -5.67 -2.98 -2.44
CA PHE A 36 -5.99 -1.64 -2.90
C PHE A 36 -7.48 -1.42 -3.01
N PHE A 37 -7.90 -0.21 -2.68
CA PHE A 37 -9.30 0.18 -2.60
C PHE A 37 -9.55 1.47 -3.37
N ASN A 38 -10.76 1.60 -3.87
CA ASN A 38 -11.25 2.80 -4.54
C ASN A 38 -12.74 2.96 -4.24
N GLY A 39 -13.30 4.15 -4.42
CA GLY A 39 -14.75 4.28 -4.43
C GLY A 39 -15.35 3.63 -5.68
N VAL A 40 -16.65 3.37 -5.64
CA VAL A 40 -17.38 2.69 -6.74
C VAL A 40 -17.29 3.50 -8.04
N ALA A 41 -17.28 4.83 -7.97
CA ALA A 41 -17.13 5.70 -9.15
C ALA A 41 -15.67 6.02 -9.49
N SER A 42 -14.68 5.39 -8.83
CA SER A 42 -13.24 5.63 -9.03
C SER A 42 -12.71 6.98 -8.54
N GLU A 43 -13.39 7.56 -7.57
CA GLU A 43 -13.19 8.88 -6.97
C GLU A 43 -11.75 9.10 -6.48
N LEU A 44 -11.11 8.06 -5.92
CA LEU A 44 -9.71 8.16 -5.49
C LEU A 44 -8.79 8.25 -6.69
N SER A 45 -9.01 7.43 -7.72
CA SER A 45 -8.18 7.42 -8.92
C SER A 45 -8.27 8.73 -9.69
N GLU A 46 -9.46 9.30 -9.84
CA GLU A 46 -9.65 10.62 -10.47
C GLU A 46 -8.86 11.72 -9.74
N ARG A 47 -8.78 11.61 -8.40
CA ARG A 47 -7.99 12.51 -7.55
C ARG A 47 -6.52 12.11 -7.44
N ARG A 48 -6.04 11.18 -8.27
CA ARG A 48 -4.67 10.61 -8.24
C ARG A 48 -4.27 10.16 -6.83
N THR A 49 -5.20 9.51 -6.15
CA THR A 49 -5.08 9.01 -4.79
C THR A 49 -5.22 7.50 -4.77
N VAL A 50 -4.36 6.85 -3.98
CA VAL A 50 -4.31 5.40 -3.82
C VAL A 50 -4.45 5.09 -2.35
N LEU A 51 -5.51 4.36 -2.00
CA LEU A 51 -5.72 3.80 -0.68
C LEU A 51 -5.27 2.33 -0.67
N ARG A 52 -4.49 1.96 0.34
CA ARG A 52 -3.95 0.61 0.46
C ARG A 52 -3.92 0.15 1.91
N LEU A 53 -4.35 -1.10 2.13
CA LEU A 53 -4.02 -1.87 3.31
C LEU A 53 -2.86 -2.80 3.00
N ARG A 54 -1.83 -2.78 3.83
CA ARG A 54 -0.65 -3.64 3.71
C ARG A 54 -0.54 -4.53 4.94
N PHE A 55 -0.51 -5.83 4.73
CA PHE A 55 -0.26 -6.82 5.79
C PHE A 55 1.18 -7.31 5.72
N TYR A 56 1.81 -7.51 6.88
CA TYR A 56 3.16 -8.03 7.04
C TYR A 56 3.14 -9.40 7.74
N GLY A 57 4.16 -10.23 7.48
CA GLY A 57 4.44 -11.42 8.30
C GLY A 57 3.25 -12.36 8.44
N ASP A 58 2.58 -12.70 7.34
CA ASP A 58 1.38 -13.56 7.36
C ASP A 58 0.22 -13.01 8.23
N ASN A 59 0.07 -11.68 8.20
CA ASN A 59 -0.97 -10.86 8.85
C ASN A 59 -0.72 -10.50 10.33
N GLU A 60 0.53 -10.56 10.78
CA GLU A 60 0.92 -10.08 12.12
C GLU A 60 0.74 -8.57 12.29
N TRP A 61 1.00 -7.78 11.24
CA TRP A 61 0.84 -6.31 11.26
C TRP A 61 0.05 -5.81 10.06
N CYS A 62 -0.71 -4.74 10.25
CA CYS A 62 -1.46 -4.07 9.19
C CYS A 62 -1.17 -2.58 9.18
N VAL A 63 -0.95 -2.01 8.00
CA VAL A 63 -0.71 -0.58 7.79
C VAL A 63 -1.69 -0.07 6.75
N VAL A 64 -2.42 1.00 7.07
CA VAL A 64 -3.20 1.76 6.10
C VAL A 64 -2.35 2.89 5.55
N SER A 65 -2.41 3.10 4.24
CA SER A 65 -1.66 4.15 3.57
C SER A 65 -2.51 4.86 2.53
N LEU A 66 -2.47 6.19 2.55
CA LEU A 66 -3.04 7.04 1.51
C LEU A 66 -1.91 7.75 0.78
N LYS A 67 -1.75 7.48 -0.52
CA LYS A 67 -0.77 8.12 -1.40
C LYS A 67 -1.48 9.00 -2.42
N THR A 68 -1.17 10.29 -2.45
CA THR A 68 -1.82 11.27 -3.33
C THR A 68 -0.81 12.03 -4.17
N ARG A 69 -1.17 12.31 -5.44
CA ARG A 69 -0.38 13.10 -6.40
C ARG A 69 1.05 12.59 -6.56
N ALA A 70 1.22 11.27 -6.65
CA ALA A 70 2.52 10.68 -6.90
C ALA A 70 3.05 11.12 -8.27
N VAL A 71 4.31 11.53 -8.30
CA VAL A 71 5.07 11.87 -9.51
C VAL A 71 6.32 10.98 -9.54
N LEU A 72 6.69 10.52 -10.73
CA LEU A 72 7.93 9.77 -10.97
C LEU A 72 8.63 10.40 -12.18
N VAL A 73 9.78 11.02 -11.94
CA VAL A 73 10.61 11.67 -12.96
C VAL A 73 12.03 11.15 -12.80
N GLU A 74 12.62 10.65 -13.88
CA GLU A 74 14.03 10.21 -13.89
C GLU A 74 14.40 9.32 -12.70
N THR A 75 13.60 8.27 -12.44
CA THR A 75 13.71 7.32 -11.31
C THR A 75 13.36 7.88 -9.92
N VAL A 76 13.23 9.19 -9.75
CA VAL A 76 12.91 9.80 -8.46
C VAL A 76 11.39 9.94 -8.31
N SER A 77 10.84 9.25 -7.32
CA SER A 77 9.43 9.34 -6.96
C SER A 77 9.22 10.34 -5.83
N ARG A 78 8.22 11.21 -5.98
CA ARG A 78 7.77 12.16 -4.95
C ARG A 78 6.28 11.96 -4.73
N VAL A 79 5.85 11.79 -3.48
CA VAL A 79 4.44 11.54 -3.16
C VAL A 79 4.02 12.17 -1.83
N LYS A 80 2.81 12.73 -1.78
CA LYS A 80 2.17 13.06 -0.50
C LYS A 80 1.59 11.76 0.07
N LYS A 81 2.17 11.29 1.15
CA LYS A 81 1.82 10.02 1.76
C LYS A 81 1.51 10.23 3.24
N ASP A 82 0.44 9.61 3.69
CA ASP A 82 0.12 9.41 5.09
C ASP A 82 -0.03 7.91 5.35
N GLU A 83 0.50 7.44 6.48
CA GLU A 83 0.51 6.05 6.89
C GLU A 83 0.21 5.94 8.39
N GLU A 84 -0.53 4.91 8.74
CA GLU A 84 -0.92 4.60 10.11
C GLU A 84 -0.98 3.08 10.32
N ASP A 85 -0.49 2.64 11.47
CA ASP A 85 -0.64 1.26 11.89
C ASP A 85 -2.11 1.01 12.26
N LEU A 86 -2.69 -0.05 11.71
CA LEU A 86 -4.01 -0.53 12.07
C LEU A 86 -3.91 -1.85 12.81
N ASN A 87 -4.87 -2.08 13.71
CA ASN A 87 -5.07 -3.41 14.26
C ASN A 87 -5.31 -4.40 13.09
N PRO A 88 -4.53 -5.48 12.97
CA PRO A 88 -4.68 -6.45 11.89
C PRO A 88 -6.09 -7.05 11.78
N ARG A 89 -6.79 -7.24 12.91
CA ARG A 89 -8.18 -7.72 12.92
C ARG A 89 -9.11 -6.73 12.23
N VAL A 90 -9.00 -5.45 12.55
CA VAL A 90 -9.74 -4.36 11.88
C VAL A 90 -9.41 -4.34 10.39
N GLY A 91 -8.15 -4.48 10.03
CA GLY A 91 -7.73 -4.59 8.63
C GLY A 91 -8.42 -5.76 7.91
N HIS A 92 -8.53 -6.93 8.53
CA HIS A 92 -9.22 -8.09 7.97
C HIS A 92 -10.72 -7.87 7.83
N GLU A 93 -11.36 -7.30 8.85
CA GLU A 93 -12.77 -6.96 8.81
C GLU A 93 -13.08 -5.99 7.67
N CYS A 94 -12.23 -4.98 7.45
CA CYS A 94 -12.35 -4.07 6.30
C CYS A 94 -12.15 -4.77 4.94
N VAL A 95 -11.38 -5.85 4.89
CA VAL A 95 -11.20 -6.64 3.65
C VAL A 95 -12.40 -7.54 3.38
N ALA A 96 -13.01 -8.09 4.43
CA ALA A 96 -14.19 -8.93 4.34
C ALA A 96 -15.45 -8.10 4.04
N GLU A 97 -15.58 -6.95 4.69
CA GLU A 97 -16.71 -6.03 4.60
C GLU A 97 -16.18 -4.62 4.33
N LEU A 98 -16.16 -4.24 3.06
CA LEU A 98 -15.57 -2.96 2.59
C LEU A 98 -16.20 -1.73 3.24
N GLU A 99 -17.47 -1.81 3.64
CA GLU A 99 -18.19 -0.72 4.32
C GLU A 99 -17.54 -0.33 5.65
N LYS A 100 -16.93 -1.31 6.34
CA LYS A 100 -16.22 -1.07 7.61
C LYS A 100 -15.04 -0.13 7.46
N LEU A 101 -14.46 -0.03 6.25
CA LEU A 101 -13.36 0.90 5.96
C LEU A 101 -13.77 2.36 6.19
N GLY A 102 -15.04 2.70 6.01
CA GLY A 102 -15.58 4.04 6.27
C GLY A 102 -15.96 4.29 7.74
N SER A 103 -15.82 3.28 8.61
CA SER A 103 -16.15 3.35 10.04
C SER A 103 -14.92 3.19 10.94
N VAL A 104 -13.74 2.94 10.37
CA VAL A 104 -12.49 2.90 11.14
C VAL A 104 -12.07 4.32 11.50
N GLU A 105 -11.93 4.59 12.79
CA GLU A 105 -11.28 5.80 13.27
C GLU A 105 -9.79 5.76 12.88
N SER A 106 -9.45 6.51 11.83
CA SER A 106 -8.08 6.60 11.30
C SER A 106 -7.85 7.98 10.71
N ARG A 107 -6.68 8.55 10.99
CA ARG A 107 -6.28 9.84 10.39
C ARG A 107 -6.08 9.75 8.88
N VAL A 108 -5.77 8.54 8.40
CA VAL A 108 -5.47 8.24 6.98
C VAL A 108 -6.73 7.98 6.17
N LEU A 109 -7.85 7.62 6.82
CA LEU A 109 -9.14 7.31 6.20
C LEU A 109 -10.16 8.45 6.41
N PRO A 110 -9.98 9.63 5.81
CA PRO A 110 -10.89 10.73 6.08
C PRO A 110 -12.24 10.49 5.41
N GLU A 111 -13.31 10.88 6.11
CA GLU A 111 -14.71 10.71 5.71
C GLU A 111 -15.02 11.24 4.30
N LYS A 112 -14.28 12.26 3.85
CA LYS A 112 -14.40 12.93 2.53
C LYS A 112 -14.21 12.03 1.31
N TYR A 113 -13.82 10.77 1.48
CA TYR A 113 -13.58 9.82 0.38
C TYR A 113 -14.71 8.80 0.19
N GLU A 114 -15.85 8.95 0.89
CA GLU A 114 -17.06 8.11 0.72
C GLU A 114 -16.76 6.59 0.70
N LEU A 115 -15.82 6.15 1.54
CA LEU A 115 -15.28 4.79 1.54
C LEU A 115 -16.31 3.70 1.91
N LYS A 116 -17.49 4.11 2.39
CA LYS A 116 -18.65 3.22 2.62
C LYS A 116 -19.14 2.56 1.33
N ARG A 117 -18.92 3.19 0.16
CA ARG A 117 -19.17 2.61 -1.16
C ARG A 117 -17.85 2.39 -1.87
N SER A 118 -17.04 1.49 -1.33
CA SER A 118 -15.75 1.15 -1.92
C SER A 118 -15.77 -0.21 -2.61
N ARG A 119 -14.84 -0.38 -3.55
CA ARG A 119 -14.54 -1.63 -4.23
C ARG A 119 -13.07 -1.95 -4.10
N ARG A 120 -12.76 -3.25 -4.06
CA ARG A 120 -11.39 -3.75 -4.09
C ARG A 120 -10.87 -3.78 -5.53
N LEU A 121 -9.71 -3.18 -5.77
CA LEU A 121 -9.06 -3.16 -7.09
C LEU A 121 -8.18 -4.40 -7.35
N GLY A 122 -8.04 -5.28 -6.36
CA GLY A 122 -7.12 -6.41 -6.36
C GLY A 122 -5.97 -6.21 -5.38
N GLY A 123 -4.90 -6.99 -5.54
CA GLY A 123 -3.75 -6.91 -4.67
C GLY A 123 -2.57 -7.75 -5.14
N PHE A 124 -1.39 -7.40 -4.64
CA PHE A 124 -0.16 -8.15 -4.89
C PHE A 124 0.20 -8.94 -3.63
N GLY A 125 0.34 -10.25 -3.81
CA GLY A 125 0.73 -11.24 -2.82
C GLY A 125 0.68 -12.63 -3.46
N ARG A 126 1.55 -13.56 -3.04
CA ARG A 126 1.41 -14.96 -3.49
C ARG A 126 0.12 -15.53 -2.90
N ARG A 127 -0.63 -16.29 -3.70
CA ARG A 127 -1.75 -17.11 -3.21
C ARG A 127 -1.22 -18.18 -2.26
#